data_AF-A0ABD0Y7X6-F1
#
_entry.id   AF-A0ABD0Y7X6-F1
#
_cell.length_a   1.000
_cell.length_b   1.000
_cell.length_c   1.000
_cell.angle_alpha   90.00
_cell.angle_beta   90.00
_cell.angle_gamma   90.00
#
_symmetry.space_group_name_H-M   'P 1'
#
loop_
_entity.id
_entity.type
_entity.pdbx_description
1 polymer ?
#
loop_
_entity_poly.entity_id
_entity_poly.type
_entity_poly.pdbx_seq_one_letter_code
_entity_poly.pdbx_strand_id
1 'polypeptide(L)'
;MASICRGMFGENSKKETRGKVQNPSHDPRRTLVHDSTGVTPQASHGANVPSICEEGLRDGWSSLFSSAVMSAMKSLELVFLVLALWCSVLVASAGHLKPTRKQADEQFLTRQKDILGLLFGVGHKETFKSEHEDFDIAANAEHYSNVAAVAEFLSEFERGFLPDDEEFLLTNRKTLRQTIMLFDLFYYAKDFDTFYKTACWARKHVKDVQFAYVLYVAVYHRQDCRGMLLPAWYDVFPSSFISQEVMHKIYAAKMEGMIVFIRDN
;
A
#
# COMPACT_ATOMS: atom_id res chain seq x y z
N MET A 1 -15.24 1.36 13.17
CA MET A 1 -15.28 1.11 11.71
C MET A 1 -15.90 2.21 10.84
N ALA A 2 -17.00 2.87 11.25
CA ALA A 2 -17.76 3.73 10.34
C ALA A 2 -16.99 4.95 9.77
N SER A 3 -15.94 5.45 10.44
CA SER A 3 -15.10 6.53 9.89
C SER A 3 -13.96 6.05 8.98
N ILE A 4 -13.49 4.81 9.16
CA ILE A 4 -12.31 4.28 8.44
C ILE A 4 -12.74 3.66 7.11
N CYS A 5 -13.84 2.90 7.09
CA CYS A 5 -14.39 2.37 5.84
C CYS A 5 -15.09 3.44 4.97
N ARG A 6 -15.65 4.52 5.56
CA ARG A 6 -16.22 5.65 4.77
C ARG A 6 -15.16 6.49 4.05
N GLY A 7 -13.91 6.51 4.53
CA GLY A 7 -12.83 7.25 3.88
C GLY A 7 -12.30 6.58 2.61
N MET A 8 -12.40 5.26 2.51
CA MET A 8 -11.89 4.49 1.35
C MET A 8 -12.83 4.47 0.15
N PHE A 9 -14.14 4.68 0.36
CA PHE A 9 -15.14 4.75 -0.70
C PHE A 9 -15.91 6.06 -0.56
N GLY A 10 -15.41 7.10 -1.23
CA GLY A 10 -15.93 8.46 -1.14
C GLY A 10 -17.41 8.57 -1.53
N GLU A 11 -18.28 8.85 -0.55
CA GLU A 11 -19.62 9.37 -0.79
C GLU A 11 -19.54 10.86 -1.11
N ASN A 12 -19.33 11.21 -2.38
CA ASN A 12 -19.63 12.56 -2.88
C ASN A 12 -21.11 12.63 -3.27
N SER A 13 -21.98 12.75 -2.28
CA SER A 13 -23.35 13.23 -2.50
C SER A 13 -23.35 14.76 -2.46
N LYS A 14 -22.99 15.41 -3.56
CA LYS A 14 -23.39 16.80 -3.82
C LYS A 14 -24.46 16.81 -4.92
N LYS A 15 -25.56 17.48 -4.59
CA LYS A 15 -26.77 17.67 -5.38
C LYS A 15 -26.43 18.43 -6.68
N GLU A 16 -26.53 17.78 -7.82
CA GLU A 16 -26.48 18.42 -9.13
C GLU A 16 -27.91 18.80 -9.55
N THR A 17 -28.22 20.08 -9.46
CA THR A 17 -29.46 20.67 -9.97
C THR A 17 -29.40 20.82 -11.49
N ARG A 18 -30.41 20.25 -12.15
CA ARG A 18 -30.82 20.39 -13.56
C ARG A 18 -30.61 21.81 -14.13
N GLY A 19 -29.79 21.93 -15.17
CA GLY A 19 -29.60 23.14 -15.99
C GLY A 19 -29.30 22.81 -17.46
N LYS A 20 -29.99 23.49 -18.38
CA LYS A 20 -30.21 23.18 -19.80
C LYS A 20 -28.99 23.07 -20.73
N VAL A 21 -29.22 22.27 -21.77
CA VAL A 21 -28.55 22.12 -23.07
C VAL A 21 -28.37 23.44 -23.83
N GLN A 22 -27.20 23.65 -24.43
CA GLN A 22 -27.07 24.31 -25.73
C GLN A 22 -25.81 23.85 -26.48
N ASN A 23 -25.99 23.46 -27.74
CA ASN A 23 -24.96 23.03 -28.71
C ASN A 23 -24.97 24.05 -29.87
N PRO A 24 -23.82 24.35 -30.50
CA PRO A 24 -23.72 24.18 -31.96
C PRO A 24 -22.31 23.64 -32.37
N SER A 25 -22.19 22.50 -33.05
CA SER A 25 -22.32 22.20 -34.50
C SER A 25 -21.05 22.40 -35.35
N HIS A 26 -20.58 21.29 -35.96
CA HIS A 26 -19.87 21.13 -37.27
C HIS A 26 -18.48 21.79 -37.48
N ASP A 27 -17.49 21.25 -38.20
CA ASP A 27 -17.25 20.02 -38.99
C ASP A 27 -15.71 19.94 -39.27
N PRO A 28 -15.13 18.80 -39.71
CA PRO A 28 -13.71 18.49 -39.65
C PRO A 28 -12.96 18.81 -40.96
N ARG A 29 -11.64 18.99 -40.86
CA ARG A 29 -10.67 18.66 -41.92
C ARG A 29 -9.23 18.82 -41.43
N ARG A 30 -8.43 17.77 -41.70
CA ARG A 30 -6.99 17.79 -42.07
C ARG A 30 -5.99 18.33 -41.04
N THR A 31 -4.77 17.80 -40.87
CA THR A 31 -4.04 16.60 -41.31
C THR A 31 -2.75 16.57 -40.47
N LEU A 32 -2.16 15.39 -40.37
CA LEU A 32 -0.87 15.08 -39.75
C LEU A 32 0.31 15.92 -40.28
N VAL A 33 1.35 16.10 -39.45
CA VAL A 33 2.77 15.70 -39.66
C VAL A 33 3.72 16.53 -38.76
N HIS A 34 4.73 15.83 -38.24
CA HIS A 34 6.07 16.19 -37.72
C HIS A 34 6.54 17.67 -37.88
N ASP A 35 7.41 18.25 -37.06
CA ASP A 35 8.70 17.74 -36.57
C ASP A 35 9.31 18.70 -35.51
N SER A 36 10.37 18.18 -34.91
CA SER A 36 11.36 18.64 -33.96
C SER A 36 11.96 20.06 -34.01
N THR A 37 12.64 20.34 -32.89
CA THR A 37 13.78 21.26 -32.64
C THR A 37 13.50 22.68 -32.13
N GLY A 38 13.86 22.88 -30.86
CA GLY A 38 14.93 23.80 -30.49
C GLY A 38 14.57 25.25 -30.11
N VAL A 39 15.47 25.82 -29.30
CA VAL A 39 15.79 27.26 -29.18
C VAL A 39 15.08 28.04 -28.05
N THR A 40 15.81 28.23 -26.94
CA THR A 40 15.79 29.45 -26.10
C THR A 40 16.26 30.65 -26.95
N PRO A 41 15.91 31.95 -26.74
CA PRO A 41 16.06 32.65 -25.45
C PRO A 41 15.21 33.95 -25.26
N GLN A 42 15.52 34.68 -24.18
CA GLN A 42 15.40 36.15 -24.00
C GLN A 42 14.02 36.83 -24.00
N ALA A 43 13.70 37.46 -22.86
CA ALA A 43 12.89 38.66 -22.79
C ALA A 43 13.72 39.80 -22.19
N SER A 44 13.91 40.83 -23.01
CA SER A 44 14.46 42.15 -22.68
C SER A 44 13.33 43.14 -22.34
N HIS A 45 13.74 44.34 -21.94
CA HIS A 45 12.99 45.60 -21.68
C HIS A 45 12.75 45.84 -20.18
N GLY A 46 13.34 46.83 -19.51
CA GLY A 46 13.98 48.07 -19.97
C GLY A 46 13.27 49.26 -19.33
N ALA A 47 13.90 49.91 -18.36
CA ALA A 47 13.48 51.21 -17.84
C ALA A 47 14.73 52.03 -17.46
N ASN A 48 14.64 53.32 -17.75
CA ASN A 48 15.68 54.27 -18.11
C ASN A 48 15.78 55.39 -17.06
N VAL A 49 16.98 55.81 -16.60
CA VAL A 49 17.30 57.11 -15.95
C VAL A 49 18.83 57.36 -16.06
N PRO A 50 19.32 58.62 -16.22
CA PRO A 50 20.46 58.94 -17.08
C PRO A 50 21.82 59.11 -16.38
N SER A 51 22.83 59.20 -17.24
CA SER A 51 24.26 59.45 -17.02
C SER A 51 24.57 60.75 -16.29
N ILE A 52 25.32 60.64 -15.20
CA ILE A 52 26.24 61.68 -14.71
C ILE A 52 27.65 61.14 -14.91
N CYS A 53 28.49 61.93 -15.57
CA CYS A 53 29.90 61.68 -15.74
C CYS A 53 30.63 61.71 -14.39
N GLU A 54 31.29 60.61 -14.02
CA GLU A 54 32.46 60.63 -13.15
C GLU A 54 33.62 59.95 -13.89
N GLU A 55 34.27 60.72 -14.77
CA GLU A 55 35.67 60.49 -15.09
C GLU A 55 36.49 60.94 -13.89
N GLY A 56 37.06 59.99 -13.15
CA GLY A 56 38.03 60.32 -12.11
C GLY A 56 38.17 59.34 -10.95
N LEU A 57 38.14 58.01 -11.17
CA LEU A 57 38.58 57.08 -10.11
C LEU A 57 38.95 55.68 -10.60
N ARG A 58 39.60 55.53 -11.76
CA ARG A 58 39.99 54.21 -12.30
C ARG A 58 41.49 53.96 -12.45
N ASP A 59 42.31 54.75 -11.75
CA ASP A 59 43.76 54.53 -11.68
C ASP A 59 44.19 54.47 -10.21
N GLY A 60 43.96 53.33 -9.55
CA GLY A 60 44.31 53.20 -8.13
C GLY A 60 44.20 51.83 -7.48
N TRP A 61 44.03 50.74 -8.24
CA TRP A 61 43.82 49.40 -7.65
C TRP A 61 44.75 48.29 -8.17
N SER A 62 45.71 48.61 -9.04
CA SER A 62 46.74 47.66 -9.48
C SER A 62 47.94 47.53 -8.53
N SER A 63 47.95 48.28 -7.40
CA SER A 63 49.08 48.32 -6.47
C SER A 63 48.82 47.69 -5.08
N LEU A 64 47.73 46.96 -4.88
CA LEU A 64 47.45 46.26 -3.61
C LEU A 64 47.31 44.73 -3.71
N PHE A 65 47.71 44.11 -4.82
CA PHE A 65 47.87 42.65 -4.85
C PHE A 65 49.32 42.25 -4.58
N SER A 66 49.68 42.31 -3.30
CA SER A 66 50.90 41.67 -2.78
C SER A 66 50.85 40.16 -3.05
N SER A 67 52.01 39.53 -3.27
CA SER A 67 52.20 38.08 -3.41
C SER A 67 51.59 37.26 -2.27
N ALA A 68 51.36 37.90 -1.11
CA ALA A 68 50.68 37.32 0.04
C ALA A 68 49.19 37.01 -0.21
N VAL A 69 48.46 37.84 -0.97
CA VAL A 69 47.01 37.68 -1.21
C VAL A 69 46.74 36.53 -2.18
N MET A 70 47.57 36.39 -3.22
CA MET A 70 47.49 35.25 -4.14
C MET A 70 47.92 33.92 -3.50
N SER A 71 48.80 33.93 -2.50
CA SER A 71 49.18 32.74 -1.72
C SER A 71 48.05 32.30 -0.77
N ALA A 72 47.39 33.26 -0.11
CA ALA A 72 46.23 33.02 0.74
C ALA A 72 45.01 32.48 -0.03
N MET A 73 44.81 32.92 -1.27
CA MET A 73 43.71 32.47 -2.12
C MET A 73 43.90 31.02 -2.61
N LYS A 74 45.13 30.62 -2.95
CA LYS A 74 45.46 29.23 -3.35
C LYS A 74 45.37 28.25 -2.18
N SER A 75 45.71 28.69 -0.96
CA SER A 75 45.58 27.87 0.25
C SER A 75 44.12 27.71 0.65
N LEU A 76 43.25 28.68 0.38
CA LEU A 76 41.81 28.56 0.59
C LEU A 76 41.14 27.59 -0.41
N GLU A 77 41.50 27.63 -1.70
CA GLU A 77 41.00 26.67 -2.69
C GLU A 77 41.42 25.23 -2.38
N LEU A 78 42.65 25.02 -1.91
CA LEU A 78 43.13 23.72 -1.44
C LEU A 78 42.31 23.20 -0.25
N VAL A 79 41.95 24.07 0.70
CA VAL A 79 41.09 23.71 1.84
C VAL A 79 39.68 23.32 1.37
N PHE A 80 39.11 24.05 0.41
CA PHE A 80 37.80 23.71 -0.16
C PHE A 80 37.82 22.38 -0.94
N LEU A 81 38.87 22.11 -1.71
CA LEU A 81 39.02 20.84 -2.43
C LEU A 81 39.20 19.67 -1.46
N VAL A 82 40.00 19.85 -0.40
CA VAL A 82 40.16 18.82 0.65
C VAL A 82 38.83 18.58 1.38
N LEU A 83 38.10 19.63 1.75
CA LEU A 83 36.77 19.49 2.37
C LEU A 83 35.77 18.77 1.45
N ALA A 84 35.74 19.10 0.16
CA ALA A 84 34.87 18.43 -0.82
C ALA A 84 35.24 16.94 -0.97
N LEU A 85 36.53 16.62 -0.97
CA LEU A 85 37.02 15.24 -1.07
C LEU A 85 36.69 14.45 0.20
N TRP A 86 36.83 15.06 1.38
CA TRP A 86 36.40 14.48 2.66
C TRP A 86 34.87 14.28 2.74
N CYS A 87 34.07 15.24 2.25
CA CYS A 87 32.62 15.09 2.13
C CYS A 87 32.23 13.95 1.19
N SER A 88 32.95 13.78 0.06
CA SER A 88 32.66 12.70 -0.89
C SER A 88 32.97 11.31 -0.31
N VAL A 89 34.01 11.18 0.52
CA VAL A 89 34.34 9.94 1.24
C VAL A 89 33.32 9.64 2.35
N LEU A 90 32.82 10.65 3.05
CA LEU A 90 31.76 10.49 4.05
C LEU A 90 30.41 10.08 3.44
N VAL A 91 30.06 10.58 2.26
CA VAL A 91 28.82 10.20 1.57
C VAL A 91 28.90 8.78 1.00
N ALA A 92 30.08 8.35 0.53
CA ALA A 92 30.28 6.99 0.03
C ALA A 92 30.17 5.91 1.12
N SER A 93 30.58 6.21 2.37
CA SER A 93 30.48 5.25 3.49
C SER A 93 29.06 5.11 4.04
N ALA A 94 28.18 6.10 3.81
CA ALA A 94 26.76 6.04 4.20
C ALA A 94 25.91 5.16 3.24
N GLY A 95 26.40 4.85 2.04
CA GLY A 95 25.70 4.06 1.01
C GLY A 95 25.71 2.54 1.20
N HIS A 96 26.31 2.02 2.28
CA HIS A 96 26.45 0.57 2.54
C HIS A 96 25.70 0.09 3.77
N LEU A 97 24.53 0.66 4.06
CA LEU A 97 23.55 0.00 4.92
C LEU A 97 22.99 -1.22 4.16
N LYS A 98 23.68 -2.36 4.25
CA LYS A 98 23.06 -3.65 3.98
C LYS A 98 21.78 -3.70 4.81
N PRO A 99 20.61 -4.05 4.24
CA PRO A 99 19.39 -4.15 5.02
C PRO A 99 19.65 -5.10 6.18
N THR A 100 19.65 -4.56 7.39
CA THR A 100 19.84 -5.32 8.61
C THR A 100 18.66 -6.26 8.73
N ARG A 101 18.86 -7.54 8.39
CA ARG A 101 17.88 -8.59 8.68
C ARG A 101 17.77 -8.69 10.19
N LYS A 102 16.72 -8.08 10.75
CA LYS A 102 16.40 -8.22 12.17
C LYS A 102 15.94 -9.66 12.39
N GLN A 103 16.70 -10.43 13.15
CA GLN A 103 16.29 -11.77 13.56
C GLN A 103 14.98 -11.64 14.35
N ALA A 104 13.96 -12.39 13.95
CA ALA A 104 12.65 -12.35 14.58
C ALA A 104 12.61 -13.24 15.82
N ASP A 105 11.86 -12.81 16.83
CA ASP A 105 11.63 -13.58 18.06
C ASP A 105 10.88 -14.89 17.75
N GLU A 106 11.10 -15.91 18.56
CA GLU A 106 10.45 -17.23 18.39
C GLU A 106 8.91 -17.11 18.41
N GLN A 107 8.37 -16.35 19.36
CA GLN A 107 6.92 -16.11 19.45
C GLN A 107 6.38 -15.45 18.19
N PHE A 108 7.12 -14.51 17.61
CA PHE A 108 6.71 -13.85 16.36
C PHE A 108 6.70 -14.84 15.20
N LEU A 109 7.71 -15.71 15.10
CA LEU A 109 7.78 -16.73 14.05
C LEU A 109 6.63 -17.72 14.13
N THR A 110 6.24 -18.15 15.33
CA THR A 110 5.09 -19.04 15.52
C THR A 110 3.81 -18.37 15.05
N ARG A 111 3.53 -17.16 15.52
CA ARG A 111 2.34 -16.40 15.11
C ARG A 111 2.31 -16.12 13.61
N GLN A 112 3.46 -15.81 13.01
CA GLN A 112 3.59 -15.61 11.58
C GLN A 112 3.23 -16.89 10.81
N LYS A 113 3.68 -18.06 11.28
CA LYS A 113 3.30 -19.36 10.68
C LYS A 113 1.80 -19.62 10.84
N ASP A 114 1.23 -19.32 12.00
CA ASP A 114 -0.20 -19.52 12.28
C ASP A 114 -1.07 -18.71 11.31
N ILE A 115 -0.77 -17.42 11.13
CA ILE A 115 -1.50 -16.55 10.18
C ILE A 115 -1.32 -17.02 8.74
N LEU A 116 -0.12 -17.44 8.34
CA LEU A 116 0.10 -17.98 6.99
C LEU A 116 -0.64 -19.31 6.78
N GLY A 117 -0.74 -20.14 7.82
CA GLY A 117 -1.50 -21.39 7.79
C GLY A 117 -2.98 -21.17 7.52
N LEU A 118 -3.56 -20.09 8.06
CA LEU A 118 -4.96 -19.71 7.80
C LEU A 118 -5.20 -19.30 6.34
N LEU A 119 -4.20 -18.69 5.70
CA LEU A 119 -4.27 -18.25 4.30
C LEU A 119 -3.91 -19.34 3.30
N PHE A 120 -3.41 -20.47 3.76
CA PHE A 120 -3.10 -21.60 2.89
C PHE A 120 -4.39 -22.33 2.47
N GLY A 121 -4.55 -22.56 1.16
CA GLY A 121 -5.69 -23.30 0.63
C GLY A 121 -7.05 -22.58 0.81
N VAL A 122 -7.05 -21.25 0.87
CA VAL A 122 -8.29 -20.46 0.89
C VAL A 122 -9.18 -20.82 -0.31
N GLY A 123 -10.47 -21.05 -0.06
CA GLY A 123 -11.41 -21.60 -1.05
C GLY A 123 -11.73 -23.09 -0.92
N HIS A 124 -10.91 -23.87 -0.19
CA HIS A 124 -11.16 -25.30 0.04
C HIS A 124 -11.42 -25.57 1.53
N LYS A 125 -12.60 -25.19 2.04
CA LYS A 125 -12.96 -25.31 3.45
C LYS A 125 -12.82 -26.74 4.00
N GLU A 126 -13.19 -27.75 3.21
CA GLU A 126 -13.11 -29.18 3.57
C GLU A 126 -11.68 -29.67 3.87
N THR A 127 -10.68 -28.99 3.32
CA THR A 127 -9.27 -29.37 3.52
C THR A 127 -8.68 -28.70 4.76
N PHE A 128 -9.28 -27.61 5.22
CA PHE A 128 -8.83 -26.90 6.39
C PHE A 128 -9.15 -27.71 7.65
N LYS A 129 -8.13 -27.98 8.46
CA LYS A 129 -8.24 -28.68 9.73
C LYS A 129 -7.47 -27.90 10.78
N SER A 130 -8.13 -27.55 11.88
CA SER A 130 -7.48 -26.92 13.02
C SER A 130 -8.12 -27.38 14.32
N GLU A 131 -7.37 -27.36 15.42
CA GLU A 131 -7.89 -27.69 16.75
C GLU A 131 -8.94 -26.68 17.26
N HIS A 132 -9.12 -25.57 16.56
CA HIS A 132 -9.94 -24.43 16.97
C HIS A 132 -11.04 -24.09 15.97
N GLU A 133 -11.36 -25.02 15.07
CA GLU A 133 -12.39 -24.81 14.05
C GLU A 133 -13.79 -24.72 14.64
N ASP A 134 -14.05 -25.43 15.75
CA ASP A 134 -15.33 -25.45 16.47
C ASP A 134 -15.27 -24.60 17.75
N PHE A 135 -14.47 -23.53 17.73
CA PHE A 135 -14.35 -22.61 18.87
C PHE A 135 -15.67 -21.90 19.18
N ASP A 136 -16.14 -22.01 20.43
CA ASP A 136 -17.37 -21.36 20.88
C ASP A 136 -17.11 -19.90 21.26
N ILE A 137 -17.48 -18.99 20.36
CA ILE A 137 -17.36 -17.53 20.55
C ILE A 137 -18.28 -17.04 21.69
N ALA A 138 -19.45 -17.64 21.87
CA ALA A 138 -20.42 -17.21 22.88
C ALA A 138 -19.91 -17.52 24.28
N ALA A 139 -19.35 -18.72 24.50
CA ALA A 139 -18.75 -19.11 25.77
C ALA A 139 -17.51 -18.27 26.13
N ASN A 140 -16.78 -17.77 25.13
CA ASN A 140 -15.53 -17.02 25.31
C ASN A 140 -15.71 -15.50 25.16
N ALA A 141 -16.94 -14.98 25.27
CA ALA A 141 -17.23 -13.55 25.07
C ALA A 141 -16.45 -12.62 26.01
N GLU A 142 -16.02 -13.10 27.18
CA GLU A 142 -15.19 -12.35 28.14
C GLU A 142 -13.78 -12.03 27.63
N HIS A 143 -13.28 -12.77 26.64
CA HIS A 143 -11.97 -12.54 26.01
C HIS A 143 -12.00 -11.43 24.95
N TYR A 144 -13.14 -10.76 24.77
CA TYR A 144 -13.29 -9.63 23.87
C TYR A 144 -13.45 -8.33 24.67
N SER A 145 -12.82 -7.27 24.17
CA SER A 145 -12.88 -5.93 24.77
C SER A 145 -14.28 -5.33 24.68
N ASN A 146 -15.04 -5.69 23.64
CA ASN A 146 -16.41 -5.21 23.42
C ASN A 146 -17.36 -6.40 23.30
N VAL A 147 -17.96 -6.79 24.42
CA VAL A 147 -18.92 -7.90 24.50
C VAL A 147 -20.20 -7.62 23.70
N ALA A 148 -20.62 -6.36 23.60
CA ALA A 148 -21.81 -5.98 22.84
C ALA A 148 -21.63 -6.24 21.33
N ALA A 149 -20.43 -5.99 20.80
CA ALA A 149 -20.12 -6.31 19.39
C ALA A 149 -20.15 -7.81 19.11
N VAL A 150 -19.70 -8.64 20.06
CA VAL A 150 -19.77 -10.10 19.97
C VAL A 150 -21.23 -10.56 19.95
N ALA A 151 -22.06 -10.03 20.85
CA ALA A 151 -23.49 -10.37 20.89
C ALA A 151 -24.22 -9.94 19.61
N GLU A 152 -23.94 -8.74 19.08
CA GLU A 152 -24.51 -8.27 17.81
C GLU A 152 -24.08 -9.18 16.66
N PHE A 153 -22.79 -9.55 16.59
CA PHE A 153 -22.27 -10.47 15.59
C PHE A 153 -22.98 -11.83 15.63
N LEU A 154 -23.08 -12.46 16.81
CA LEU A 154 -23.73 -13.76 16.95
C LEU A 154 -25.19 -13.72 16.53
N SER A 155 -25.92 -12.66 16.91
CA SER A 155 -27.32 -12.49 16.52
C SER A 155 -27.53 -12.33 15.01
N GLU A 156 -26.61 -11.65 14.31
CA GLU A 156 -26.67 -11.56 12.84
C GLU A 156 -26.14 -12.82 12.15
N PHE A 157 -25.21 -13.54 12.77
CA PHE A 157 -24.72 -14.81 12.25
C PHE A 157 -25.82 -15.88 12.26
N GLU A 158 -26.60 -15.97 13.34
CA GLU A 158 -27.77 -16.86 13.43
C GLU A 158 -28.85 -16.54 12.38
N ARG A 159 -28.99 -15.28 11.98
CA ARG A 159 -29.93 -14.85 10.93
C ARG A 159 -29.48 -15.21 9.52
N GLY A 160 -28.20 -15.54 9.34
CA GLY A 160 -27.60 -15.93 8.07
C GLY A 160 -26.56 -14.91 7.59
N PHE A 161 -25.31 -15.40 7.49
CA PHE A 161 -24.22 -14.69 6.82
C PHE A 161 -24.22 -14.91 5.31
N LEU A 162 -23.33 -14.22 4.59
CA LEU A 162 -23.16 -14.37 3.14
C LEU A 162 -22.99 -15.86 2.78
N PRO A 163 -23.88 -16.44 1.96
CA PRO A 163 -23.84 -17.84 1.61
C PRO A 163 -22.70 -18.12 0.61
N ASP A 164 -22.35 -19.40 0.45
CA ASP A 164 -21.23 -19.80 -0.39
C ASP A 164 -21.48 -19.68 -1.90
N ASP A 165 -22.73 -19.58 -2.32
CA ASP A 165 -23.14 -19.38 -3.72
C ASP A 165 -23.16 -17.91 -4.14
N GLU A 166 -23.16 -16.96 -3.20
CA GLU A 166 -23.15 -15.52 -3.48
C GLU A 166 -21.73 -14.96 -3.60
N GLU A 167 -21.57 -13.98 -4.50
CA GLU A 167 -20.31 -13.27 -4.68
C GLU A 167 -20.08 -12.24 -3.56
N PHE A 168 -18.83 -12.13 -3.12
CA PHE A 168 -18.44 -11.14 -2.13
C PHE A 168 -18.25 -9.76 -2.76
N LEU A 169 -19.16 -8.82 -2.44
CA LEU A 169 -19.13 -7.45 -2.93
C LEU A 169 -19.24 -6.44 -1.77
N LEU A 170 -18.20 -5.64 -1.57
CA LEU A 170 -18.19 -4.57 -0.54
C LEU A 170 -19.17 -3.43 -0.85
N THR A 171 -19.66 -3.32 -2.09
CA THR A 171 -20.67 -2.34 -2.50
C THR A 171 -22.06 -2.71 -1.98
N ASN A 172 -22.33 -4.00 -1.71
CA ASN A 172 -23.57 -4.45 -1.11
C ASN A 172 -23.59 -4.07 0.38
N ARG A 173 -24.58 -3.27 0.79
CA ARG A 173 -24.71 -2.78 2.19
C ARG A 173 -24.83 -3.92 3.20
N LYS A 174 -25.47 -5.05 2.85
CA LYS A 174 -25.62 -6.20 3.75
C LYS A 174 -24.28 -6.89 3.99
N THR A 175 -23.61 -7.25 2.90
CA THR A 175 -22.27 -7.87 2.92
C THR A 175 -21.26 -6.97 3.63
N LEU A 176 -21.29 -5.66 3.35
CA LEU A 176 -20.43 -4.69 4.04
C LEU A 176 -20.67 -4.67 5.55
N ARG A 177 -21.93 -4.65 5.99
CA ARG A 177 -22.27 -4.68 7.42
C ARG A 177 -21.75 -5.96 8.09
N GLN A 178 -22.02 -7.13 7.50
CA GLN A 178 -21.53 -8.41 8.01
C GLN A 178 -19.98 -8.46 8.08
N THR A 179 -19.31 -7.89 7.07
CA THR A 179 -17.84 -7.78 7.02
C THR A 179 -17.30 -6.88 8.14
N ILE A 180 -17.97 -5.77 8.40
CA ILE A 180 -17.62 -4.88 9.52
C ILE A 180 -17.78 -5.60 10.86
N MET A 181 -18.87 -6.35 11.04
CA MET A 181 -19.12 -7.11 12.27
C MET A 181 -18.06 -8.20 12.50
N LEU A 182 -17.67 -8.92 11.44
CA LEU A 182 -16.58 -9.89 11.52
C LEU A 182 -15.24 -9.23 11.84
N PHE A 183 -14.97 -8.05 11.27
CA PHE A 183 -13.79 -7.29 11.63
C PHE A 183 -13.81 -6.86 13.10
N ASP A 184 -14.93 -6.32 13.58
CA ASP A 184 -15.05 -5.87 14.95
C ASP A 184 -14.81 -7.05 15.92
N LEU A 185 -15.30 -8.25 15.59
CA LEU A 185 -15.00 -9.48 16.32
C LEU A 185 -13.49 -9.77 16.40
N PHE A 186 -12.77 -9.72 15.26
CA PHE A 186 -11.32 -9.92 15.22
C PHE A 186 -10.54 -8.81 15.92
N TYR A 187 -10.99 -7.56 15.80
CA TYR A 187 -10.31 -6.41 16.34
C TYR A 187 -10.45 -6.32 17.87
N TYR A 188 -11.62 -6.67 18.39
CA TYR A 188 -11.89 -6.61 19.83
C TYR A 188 -11.36 -7.79 20.64
N ALA A 189 -10.87 -8.86 20.00
CA ALA A 189 -10.16 -9.93 20.71
C ALA A 189 -8.97 -9.37 21.50
N LYS A 190 -8.94 -9.60 22.81
CA LYS A 190 -7.93 -9.01 23.72
C LYS A 190 -6.52 -9.51 23.42
N ASP A 191 -6.41 -10.82 23.19
CA ASP A 191 -5.15 -11.52 23.00
C ASP A 191 -5.04 -12.10 21.59
N PHE A 192 -3.79 -12.37 21.17
CA PHE A 192 -3.52 -13.01 19.89
C PHE A 192 -4.14 -14.43 19.81
N ASP A 193 -4.14 -15.17 20.92
CA ASP A 193 -4.70 -16.52 20.98
C ASP A 193 -6.21 -16.53 20.72
N THR A 194 -6.96 -15.63 21.37
CA THR A 194 -8.40 -15.45 21.11
C THR A 194 -8.63 -15.03 19.66
N PHE A 195 -7.83 -14.10 19.14
CA PHE A 195 -7.91 -13.69 17.73
C PHE A 195 -7.69 -14.87 16.78
N TYR A 196 -6.65 -15.67 17.00
CA TYR A 196 -6.32 -16.83 16.19
C TYR A 196 -7.43 -17.90 16.24
N LYS A 197 -7.93 -18.25 17.42
CA LYS A 197 -9.06 -19.18 17.59
C LYS A 197 -10.31 -18.70 16.87
N THR A 198 -10.61 -17.41 17.00
CA THR A 198 -11.74 -16.78 16.28
C THR A 198 -11.53 -16.85 14.76
N ALA A 199 -10.30 -16.64 14.28
CA ALA A 199 -9.97 -16.73 12.87
C ALA A 199 -10.07 -18.16 12.34
N CYS A 200 -9.66 -19.17 13.11
CA CYS A 200 -9.85 -20.60 12.77
C CYS A 200 -11.35 -20.94 12.61
N TRP A 201 -12.18 -20.47 13.54
CA TRP A 201 -13.63 -20.63 13.43
C TRP A 201 -14.18 -19.94 12.19
N ALA A 202 -13.79 -18.69 11.95
CA ALA A 202 -14.27 -17.91 10.80
C ALA A 202 -13.81 -18.50 9.46
N ARG A 203 -12.63 -19.11 9.41
CA ARG A 203 -12.09 -19.77 8.21
C ARG A 203 -13.00 -20.90 7.71
N LYS A 204 -13.66 -21.62 8.63
CA LYS A 204 -14.60 -22.72 8.34
C LYS A 204 -16.02 -22.22 8.07
N HIS A 205 -16.49 -21.22 8.82
CA HIS A 205 -17.89 -20.84 8.85
C HIS A 205 -18.28 -19.65 7.95
N VAL A 206 -17.31 -18.79 7.58
CA VAL A 206 -17.57 -17.59 6.76
C VAL A 206 -17.11 -17.84 5.32
N LYS A 207 -17.71 -17.11 4.36
CA LYS A 207 -17.27 -17.08 2.96
C LYS A 207 -15.77 -16.79 2.85
N ASP A 208 -15.05 -17.57 2.05
CA ASP A 208 -13.59 -17.56 1.97
C ASP A 208 -12.99 -16.17 1.70
N VAL A 209 -13.55 -15.45 0.71
CA VAL A 209 -13.08 -14.11 0.33
C VAL A 209 -13.36 -13.09 1.42
N GLN A 210 -14.53 -13.18 2.06
CA GLN A 210 -14.91 -12.30 3.17
C GLN A 210 -13.98 -12.51 4.37
N PHE A 211 -13.71 -13.77 4.73
CA PHE A 211 -12.76 -14.13 5.78
C PHE A 211 -11.36 -13.57 5.49
N ALA A 212 -10.81 -13.86 4.30
CA ALA A 212 -9.47 -13.43 3.93
C ALA A 212 -9.35 -11.90 3.93
N TYR A 213 -10.34 -11.19 3.38
CA TYR A 213 -10.37 -9.73 3.39
C TYR A 213 -10.30 -9.19 4.82
N VAL A 214 -11.13 -9.71 5.72
CA VAL A 214 -11.17 -9.25 7.12
C VAL A 214 -9.90 -9.62 7.87
N LEU A 215 -9.31 -10.80 7.62
CA LEU A 215 -8.04 -11.22 8.23
C LEU A 215 -6.92 -10.24 7.87
N TYR A 216 -6.80 -9.84 6.60
CA TYR A 216 -5.80 -8.87 6.16
C TYR A 216 -5.95 -7.53 6.88
N VAL A 217 -7.18 -7.01 6.93
CA VAL A 217 -7.48 -5.72 7.56
C VAL A 217 -7.26 -5.79 9.08
N ALA A 218 -7.62 -6.90 9.73
CA ALA A 218 -7.40 -7.12 11.15
C ALA A 218 -5.90 -7.18 11.49
N VAL A 219 -5.11 -7.96 10.76
CA VAL A 219 -3.65 -8.06 10.94
C VAL A 219 -2.99 -6.69 10.77
N TYR A 220 -3.47 -5.86 9.83
CA TYR A 220 -2.93 -4.53 9.61
C TYR A 220 -3.22 -3.55 10.77
N HIS A 221 -4.41 -3.64 11.38
CA HIS A 221 -4.86 -2.69 12.40
C HIS A 221 -4.53 -3.11 13.84
N ARG A 222 -4.40 -4.42 14.11
CA ARG A 222 -4.10 -4.91 15.47
C ARG A 222 -2.65 -4.64 15.84
N GLN A 223 -2.43 -4.33 17.13
CA GLN A 223 -1.12 -3.95 17.65
C GLN A 223 -0.16 -5.14 17.78
N ASP A 224 -0.71 -6.31 18.15
CA ASP A 224 0.00 -7.58 18.34
C ASP A 224 0.49 -8.22 17.03
N CYS A 225 -0.11 -7.82 15.90
CA CYS A 225 0.20 -8.31 14.56
C CYS A 225 1.13 -7.38 13.77
N ARG A 226 1.63 -6.30 14.40
CA ARG A 226 2.50 -5.33 13.73
C ARG A 226 3.79 -5.98 13.24
N GLY A 227 4.12 -5.71 11.98
CA GLY A 227 5.32 -6.24 11.33
C GLY A 227 5.16 -7.64 10.76
N MET A 228 3.99 -8.28 10.92
CA MET A 228 3.68 -9.53 10.22
C MET A 228 3.60 -9.28 8.72
N LEU A 229 4.10 -10.25 7.94
CA LEU A 229 4.05 -10.22 6.49
C LEU A 229 2.85 -11.02 6.02
N LEU A 230 2.02 -10.40 5.19
CA LEU A 230 0.92 -11.09 4.52
C LEU A 230 1.33 -11.42 3.08
N PRO A 231 0.92 -12.59 2.55
CA PRO A 231 1.15 -12.92 1.16
C PRO A 231 0.39 -11.96 0.26
N ALA A 232 0.76 -11.90 -1.01
CA ALA A 232 0.02 -11.07 -1.94
C ALA A 232 -1.35 -11.69 -2.27
N TRP A 233 -2.30 -10.87 -2.70
CA TRP A 233 -3.65 -11.35 -3.04
C TRP A 233 -3.66 -12.40 -4.16
N TYR A 234 -2.73 -12.30 -5.12
CA TYR A 234 -2.60 -13.27 -6.20
C TYR A 234 -2.03 -14.63 -5.75
N ASP A 235 -1.35 -14.70 -4.60
CA ASP A 235 -0.90 -15.97 -4.02
C ASP A 235 -2.04 -16.69 -3.30
N VAL A 236 -2.94 -15.94 -2.67
CA VAL A 236 -4.09 -16.49 -1.92
C VAL A 236 -5.24 -16.86 -2.86
N PHE A 237 -5.54 -16.03 -3.86
CA PHE A 237 -6.64 -16.24 -4.80
C PHE A 237 -6.16 -16.21 -6.27
N PRO A 238 -5.36 -17.20 -6.70
CA PRO A 238 -4.81 -17.22 -8.05
C PRO A 238 -5.89 -17.26 -9.14
N SER A 239 -7.04 -17.87 -8.85
CA SER A 239 -8.18 -17.97 -9.78
C SER A 239 -8.74 -16.62 -10.24
N SER A 240 -8.50 -15.54 -9.48
CA SER A 240 -8.97 -14.19 -9.82
C SER A 240 -8.01 -13.41 -10.72
N PHE A 241 -6.75 -13.84 -10.82
CA PHE A 241 -5.69 -13.11 -11.55
C PHE A 241 -5.19 -13.85 -12.80
N ILE A 242 -5.44 -15.16 -12.88
CA ILE A 242 -5.01 -16.00 -14.00
C ILE A 242 -6.14 -16.10 -15.04
N SER A 243 -5.78 -16.11 -16.33
CA SER A 243 -6.77 -16.29 -17.39
C SER A 243 -7.43 -17.68 -17.33
N GLN A 244 -8.70 -17.76 -17.73
CA GLN A 244 -9.43 -19.03 -17.72
C GLN A 244 -8.77 -20.11 -18.59
N GLU A 245 -8.11 -19.72 -19.69
CA GLU A 245 -7.37 -20.66 -20.54
C GLU A 245 -6.22 -21.33 -19.80
N VAL A 246 -5.41 -20.56 -19.05
CA VAL A 246 -4.31 -21.09 -18.24
C VAL A 246 -4.87 -21.94 -17.10
N MET A 247 -5.99 -21.51 -16.50
CA MET A 247 -6.63 -22.27 -15.43
C MET A 247 -7.15 -23.63 -15.92
N HIS A 248 -7.75 -23.70 -17.10
CA HIS A 248 -8.15 -24.98 -17.71
C HIS A 248 -6.96 -25.91 -17.98
N LYS A 249 -5.82 -25.39 -18.43
CA LYS A 249 -4.60 -26.18 -18.64
C LYS A 249 -4.06 -26.77 -17.33
N ILE A 250 -4.06 -25.98 -16.26
CA ILE A 250 -3.65 -26.44 -14.93
C ILE A 250 -4.61 -27.54 -14.42
N TYR A 251 -5.92 -27.38 -14.59
CA TYR A 251 -6.88 -28.41 -14.20
C TYR A 251 -6.72 -29.70 -15.01
N ALA A 252 -6.56 -29.61 -16.34
CA ALA A 252 -6.32 -30.77 -17.20
C ALA A 252 -5.06 -31.54 -16.75
N ALA A 253 -3.95 -30.83 -16.55
CA ALA A 253 -2.71 -31.43 -16.06
C ALA A 253 -2.85 -32.05 -14.65
N LYS A 254 -3.61 -31.41 -13.75
CA LYS A 254 -3.92 -31.97 -12.42
C LYS A 254 -4.70 -33.28 -12.52
N MET A 255 -5.67 -33.37 -13.41
CA MET A 255 -6.45 -34.60 -13.66
C MET A 255 -5.58 -35.73 -14.26
N GLU A 256 -4.57 -35.36 -15.05
CA GLU A 256 -3.57 -36.27 -15.62
C GLU A 256 -2.45 -36.65 -14.62
N GLY A 257 -2.45 -36.08 -13.41
CA GLY A 257 -1.44 -36.34 -12.39
C GLY A 257 -0.09 -35.64 -12.63
N MET A 258 -0.05 -34.65 -13.52
CA MET A 258 1.16 -33.88 -13.83
C MET A 258 1.28 -32.60 -12.99
N ILE A 259 2.52 -32.22 -12.69
CA ILE A 259 2.85 -30.95 -12.03
C ILE A 259 3.15 -29.91 -13.13
N VAL A 260 2.40 -28.81 -13.14
CA VAL A 260 2.59 -27.69 -14.08
C VAL A 260 3.49 -26.64 -13.44
N PHE A 261 4.61 -26.32 -14.11
CA PHE A 261 5.44 -25.18 -13.77
C PHE A 261 5.07 -24.00 -14.65
N ILE A 262 4.59 -22.91 -14.05
CA ILE A 262 4.41 -21.63 -14.74
C ILE A 262 5.80 -21.00 -14.85
N ARG A 263 6.29 -20.85 -16.08
CA ARG A 263 7.58 -20.22 -16.35
C ARG A 263 7.31 -18.78 -16.75
N ASP A 264 7.77 -17.83 -15.93
CA ASP A 264 7.77 -16.43 -16.30
C ASP A 264 8.76 -16.24 -17.46
N ASN A 265 8.27 -15.67 -18.56
CA ASN A 265 9.02 -15.47 -19.80
C ASN A 265 9.53 -14.03 -19.87
#